data_AF-A0A699Z5Z8-F1
#
_entry.id   AF-A0A699Z5Z8-F1
#
_cell.length_a   1.000
_cell.length_b   1.000
_cell.length_c   1.000
_cell.angle_alpha   90.00
_cell.angle_beta   90.00
_cell.angle_gamma   90.00
#
_symmetry.space_group_name_H-M   'P 1'
#
loop_
_entity.id
_entity.type
_entity.pdbx_description
1 polymer ?
#
loop_
_entity_poly.entity_id
_entity_poly.type
_entity_poly.pdbx_seq_one_letter_code
_entity_poly.pdbx_strand_id
1 'polypeptide(L)'
;MQVFTINTQQDDFPLFKNTSIDRSIEWLDKSKRACFVLWKKVPEWANTIHSFVKTFGLSDTVMTLDELSSGDDVRGTEFYGIPQELLIRALVVLETQGKCK
;
A
#
# COMPACT_ATOMS: atom_id res chain seq x y z
N MET A 1 1.37 -12.30 -3.72
CA MET A 1 0.81 -12.19 -2.35
C MET A 1 -0.05 -10.93 -2.37
N GLN A 2 -1.38 -11.03 -2.23
CA GLN A 2 -2.31 -9.92 -2.55
C GLN A 2 -2.66 -9.09 -1.30
N VAL A 3 -2.65 -7.77 -1.46
CA VAL A 3 -3.32 -6.83 -0.54
C VAL A 3 -4.82 -6.91 -0.82
N PHE A 4 -5.64 -7.09 0.20
CA PHE A 4 -7.09 -7.16 0.06
C PHE A 4 -7.74 -5.91 0.64
N THR A 5 -8.58 -5.27 -0.15
CA THR A 5 -9.51 -4.23 0.31
C THR A 5 -10.80 -4.90 0.74
N ILE A 6 -11.19 -4.75 2.00
CA ILE A 6 -12.49 -5.25 2.47
C ILE A 6 -13.42 -4.04 2.65
N ASN A 7 -14.54 -4.06 1.93
CA ASN A 7 -15.66 -3.16 2.19
C ASN A 7 -16.50 -3.78 3.30
N THR A 8 -16.46 -3.18 4.48
CA THR A 8 -17.27 -3.66 5.60
C THR A 8 -18.70 -3.15 5.41
N GLN A 9 -19.60 -4.03 4.99
CA GLN A 9 -21.03 -3.78 5.14
C GLN A 9 -21.37 -3.93 6.64
N GLN A 10 -22.48 -3.32 7.06
CA GLN A 10 -22.88 -3.08 8.46
C GLN A 10 -22.78 -4.30 9.42
N ASP A 11 -22.71 -5.53 8.91
CA ASP A 11 -22.75 -6.78 9.69
C ASP A 11 -21.40 -7.55 9.81
N ASP A 12 -20.30 -7.08 9.20
CA ASP A 12 -19.02 -7.85 9.16
C ASP A 12 -18.07 -7.61 10.37
N PHE A 13 -18.48 -6.77 11.31
CA PHE A 13 -17.65 -6.36 12.46
C PHE A 13 -17.15 -7.47 13.40
N PRO A 14 -17.78 -8.67 13.56
CA PRO A 14 -17.27 -9.67 14.48
C PRO A 14 -16.04 -10.44 13.96
N LEU A 15 -15.76 -10.46 12.65
CA LEU A 15 -14.65 -11.24 12.08
C LEU A 15 -13.26 -10.61 12.33
N PHE A 16 -13.21 -9.29 12.49
CA PHE A 16 -11.95 -8.54 12.69
C PHE A 16 -11.46 -8.53 14.14
N LYS A 17 -12.20 -9.11 15.09
CA LYS A 17 -11.82 -9.16 16.52
C LYS A 17 -10.71 -10.17 16.85
N ASN A 18 -10.05 -10.75 15.85
CA ASN A 18 -8.90 -11.62 16.10
C ASN A 18 -7.62 -10.79 16.15
N THR A 19 -7.04 -10.72 17.35
CA THR A 19 -6.04 -9.76 17.86
C THR A 19 -4.72 -9.67 17.09
N SER A 20 -4.48 -10.56 16.11
CA SER A 20 -3.31 -10.52 15.23
C SER A 20 -3.55 -9.73 13.94
N ILE A 21 -4.79 -9.68 13.44
CA ILE A 21 -5.14 -9.01 12.18
C ILE A 21 -5.25 -7.50 12.42
N ASP A 22 -5.76 -7.08 13.59
CA ASP A 22 -5.96 -5.67 13.95
C ASP A 22 -4.68 -4.81 13.85
N ARG A 23 -3.49 -5.38 14.14
CA ARG A 23 -2.21 -4.65 14.02
C ARG A 23 -1.83 -4.31 12.57
N SER A 24 -2.46 -4.97 11.63
CA SER A 24 -2.22 -4.92 10.20
C SER A 24 -3.37 -4.27 9.43
N ILE A 25 -4.39 -3.79 10.14
CA ILE A 25 -5.54 -3.12 9.52
C ILE A 25 -5.29 -1.63 9.46
N GLU A 26 -5.38 -1.07 8.26
CA GLU A 26 -5.36 0.36 8.06
C GLU A 26 -6.70 0.85 7.54
N TRP A 27 -7.39 1.65 8.36
CA TRP A 27 -8.70 2.17 8.01
C TRP A 27 -8.59 3.26 6.95
N LEU A 28 -9.46 3.17 5.94
CA LEU A 28 -9.53 4.15 4.86
C LEU A 28 -10.30 5.41 5.27
N ASP A 29 -11.27 5.27 6.17
CA ASP A 29 -12.14 6.35 6.62
C ASP A 29 -12.40 6.25 8.14
N LYS A 30 -12.69 7.38 8.78
CA LYS A 30 -13.13 7.48 10.19
C LYS A 30 -14.41 6.68 10.44
N SER A 31 -15.24 6.54 9.42
CA SER A 31 -16.46 5.72 9.47
C SER A 31 -16.19 4.21 9.51
N LYS A 32 -14.91 3.78 9.38
CA LYS A 32 -14.48 2.37 9.44
C LYS A 32 -15.29 1.46 8.52
N ARG A 33 -15.66 1.96 7.34
CA ARG A 33 -16.43 1.21 6.33
C ARG A 33 -15.57 0.44 5.34
N ALA A 34 -14.28 0.75 5.28
CA ALA A 34 -13.33 0.04 4.46
C ALA A 34 -11.96 0.09 5.12
N CYS A 35 -11.21 -0.99 5.00
CA CYS A 35 -9.85 -1.07 5.48
C CYS A 35 -8.97 -1.89 4.54
N PHE A 36 -7.68 -1.57 4.60
CA PHE A 36 -6.65 -2.42 4.06
C PHE A 36 -6.23 -3.43 5.10
N VAL A 37 -6.20 -4.70 4.70
CA VAL A 37 -5.48 -5.73 5.46
C VAL A 37 -4.08 -5.83 4.87
N LEU A 38 -3.11 -5.26 5.59
CA LEU A 38 -1.72 -5.15 5.15
C LEU A 38 -0.83 -6.11 5.93
N TRP A 39 -0.09 -6.96 5.22
CA TRP A 39 0.92 -7.82 5.85
C TRP A 39 2.21 -7.06 6.22
N LYS A 40 2.40 -5.84 5.71
CA LYS A 40 3.48 -4.89 6.02
C LYS A 40 2.89 -3.52 6.35
N LYS A 41 3.52 -2.75 7.24
CA LYS A 41 3.04 -1.39 7.55
C LYS A 41 3.30 -0.41 6.40
N VAL A 42 2.55 0.69 6.31
CA VAL A 42 2.78 1.74 5.30
C VAL A 42 4.22 2.24 5.24
N PRO A 43 4.93 2.49 6.36
CA PRO A 43 6.32 2.93 6.30
C PRO A 43 7.27 1.84 5.74
N GLU A 44 6.95 0.56 5.94
CA GLU A 44 7.71 -0.55 5.36
C GLU A 44 7.44 -0.65 3.86
N TRP A 45 6.20 -0.44 3.43
CA TRP A 45 5.85 -0.31 2.02
C TRP A 45 6.59 0.84 1.36
N ALA A 46 6.61 2.01 1.99
CA ALA A 46 7.39 3.18 1.54
C ALA A 46 8.87 2.82 1.33
N ASN A 47 9.51 2.16 2.29
CA ASN A 47 10.89 1.70 2.16
C ASN A 47 11.08 0.67 1.03
N THR A 48 10.10 -0.21 0.84
CA THR A 48 10.12 -1.23 -0.22
C THR A 48 10.02 -0.57 -1.60
N ILE A 49 9.09 0.37 -1.78
CA ILE A 49 8.92 1.16 -3.02
C ILE A 49 10.20 1.95 -3.32
N HIS A 50 10.74 2.65 -2.33
CA HIS A 50 11.98 3.41 -2.50
C HIS A 50 13.17 2.51 -2.88
N SER A 51 13.26 1.31 -2.29
CA SER A 51 14.27 0.32 -2.67
C SER A 51 14.07 -0.17 -4.11
N PHE A 52 12.84 -0.45 -4.51
CA PHE A 52 12.50 -0.84 -5.89
C PHE A 52 12.94 0.25 -6.88
N VAL A 53 12.48 1.49 -6.69
CA VAL A 53 12.83 2.63 -7.56
C VAL A 53 14.36 2.78 -7.67
N LYS A 54 15.08 2.63 -6.55
CA LYS A 54 16.54 2.70 -6.53
C LYS A 54 17.22 1.53 -7.27
N THR A 55 16.74 0.31 -7.07
CA THR A 55 17.28 -0.89 -7.73
C THR A 55 17.09 -0.86 -9.24
N PHE A 56 15.96 -0.34 -9.70
CA PHE A 56 15.64 -0.23 -11.13
C PHE A 56 16.20 1.05 -11.78
N GLY A 57 16.89 1.91 -11.01
CA GLY A 57 17.48 3.15 -11.53
C GLY A 57 16.44 4.22 -11.91
N LEU A 58 15.22 4.11 -11.37
CA LEU A 58 14.08 4.96 -11.72
C LEU A 58 13.99 6.23 -10.86
N SER A 59 15.00 6.49 -10.03
CA SER A 59 14.99 7.58 -9.04
C SER A 59 14.90 8.98 -9.67
N ASP A 60 15.41 9.14 -10.90
CA ASP A 60 15.44 10.42 -11.62
C ASP A 60 14.37 10.50 -12.73
N THR A 61 13.47 9.52 -12.81
CA THR A 61 12.39 9.46 -13.79
C THR A 61 11.04 9.70 -13.16
N VAL A 62 10.20 10.47 -13.85
CA VAL A 62 8.79 10.62 -13.48
C VAL A 62 8.07 9.32 -13.78
N MET A 63 7.44 8.72 -12.78
CA MET A 63 6.66 7.49 -12.89
C MET A 63 5.25 7.73 -12.35
N THR A 64 4.27 7.15 -13.01
CA THR A 64 2.86 7.19 -12.62
C THR A 64 2.51 6.07 -11.64
N LEU A 65 1.43 6.25 -10.88
CA LEU A 65 0.94 5.22 -9.95
C LEU A 65 0.52 3.93 -10.69
N ASP A 66 -0.01 4.06 -11.91
CA ASP A 66 -0.39 2.91 -12.73
C ASP A 66 0.85 2.11 -13.18
N GLU A 67 1.96 2.77 -13.52
CA GLU A 67 3.22 2.08 -13.82
C GLU A 67 3.75 1.32 -12.59
N LEU A 68 3.62 1.89 -11.39
CA LEU A 68 4.03 1.25 -10.13
C LEU A 68 3.12 0.11 -9.67
N SER A 69 1.85 0.08 -10.08
CA SER A 69 0.88 -0.93 -9.63
C SER A 69 0.51 -1.96 -10.72
N SER A 70 0.64 -1.59 -11.98
CA SER A 70 0.14 -2.37 -13.12
C SER A 70 1.07 -2.37 -14.34
N GLY A 71 2.20 -1.64 -14.27
CA GLY A 71 3.20 -1.62 -15.32
C GLY A 71 3.84 -3.00 -15.58
N ASP A 72 4.38 -3.17 -16.78
CA ASP A 72 5.05 -4.41 -17.15
C ASP A 72 6.28 -4.70 -16.27
N ASP A 73 6.97 -3.65 -15.80
CA ASP A 73 8.15 -3.75 -14.93
C ASP A 73 7.83 -4.27 -13.52
N VAL A 74 6.59 -4.09 -13.06
CA VAL A 74 6.14 -4.54 -11.74
C VAL A 74 5.45 -5.91 -11.80
N ARG A 75 5.21 -6.48 -12.99
CA ARG A 75 4.62 -7.81 -13.14
C ARG A 75 5.52 -8.88 -12.49
N GLY A 76 4.92 -9.70 -11.62
CA GLY A 76 5.63 -10.72 -10.86
C GLY A 76 6.30 -10.22 -9.58
N THR A 77 6.24 -8.92 -9.30
CA THR A 77 6.66 -8.34 -8.01
C THR A 77 5.49 -8.26 -7.03
N GLU A 78 5.78 -7.90 -5.78
CA GLU A 78 4.76 -7.63 -4.76
C GLU A 78 3.96 -6.34 -5.01
N PHE A 79 4.41 -5.49 -5.95
CA PHE A 79 3.74 -4.23 -6.29
C PHE A 79 2.58 -4.41 -7.28
N TYR A 80 2.58 -5.52 -8.02
CA TYR A 80 1.54 -5.80 -8.99
C TYR A 80 0.18 -5.99 -8.31
N GLY A 81 -0.79 -5.14 -8.67
CA GLY A 81 -2.13 -5.16 -8.10
C GLY A 81 -2.23 -4.55 -6.71
N ILE A 82 -1.23 -3.79 -6.25
CA ILE A 82 -1.38 -2.98 -5.05
C ILE A 82 -2.43 -1.88 -5.28
N PRO A 83 -3.34 -1.65 -4.33
CA PRO A 83 -4.28 -0.53 -4.39
C PRO A 83 -3.56 0.82 -4.48
N GLN A 84 -4.00 1.69 -5.39
CA GLN A 84 -3.38 3.02 -5.57
C GLN A 84 -3.38 3.85 -4.28
N GLU A 85 -4.42 3.74 -3.43
CA GLU A 85 -4.46 4.45 -2.16
C GLU A 85 -3.35 4.02 -1.20
N LEU A 86 -2.92 2.75 -1.23
CA LEU A 86 -1.78 2.31 -0.43
C LEU A 86 -0.47 2.91 -0.97
N LEU A 87 -0.31 2.97 -2.30
CA LEU A 87 0.83 3.63 -2.93
C LEU A 87 0.88 5.12 -2.56
N ILE A 88 -0.24 5.83 -2.64
CA ILE A 88 -0.32 7.25 -2.26
C ILE A 88 0.08 7.45 -0.80
N ARG A 89 -0.44 6.63 0.13
CA ARG A 89 -0.06 6.70 1.54
C ARG A 89 1.44 6.45 1.75
N ALA A 90 2.01 5.47 1.05
CA ALA A 90 3.43 5.18 1.12
C ALA A 90 4.29 6.32 0.52
N LEU A 91 3.85 6.93 -0.58
CA LEU A 91 4.51 8.09 -1.19
C LEU A 91 4.47 9.32 -0.29
N VAL A 92 3.36 9.60 0.40
CA VAL A 92 3.29 10.68 1.41
C VAL A 92 4.32 10.45 2.53
N VAL A 93 4.53 9.19 2.95
CA VAL A 93 5.58 8.86 3.92
C VAL A 93 6.98 9.12 3.35
N LEU A 94 7.21 8.86 2.05
CA LEU A 94 8.50 9.16 1.41
C LEU A 94 8.72 10.65 1.19
N GLU A 95 7.67 11.39 0.84
CA GLU A 95 7.69 12.84 0.66
C GLU A 95 8.02 13.54 2.00
N THR A 96 7.38 13.13 3.09
CA THR A 96 7.70 13.64 4.44
C THR A 96 9.12 13.30 4.88
N GLN A 97 9.74 12.26 4.33
CA GLN A 97 11.15 11.91 4.54
C GLN A 97 12.11 12.64 3.57
N GLY A 98 11.61 13.42 2.62
CA GLY A 98 12.42 14.13 1.61
C GLY A 98 13.02 13.20 0.54
N LYS A 99 12.44 12.01 0.33
CA LYS A 99 12.96 11.00 -0.61
C LYS A 99 12.27 11.02 -1.98
N CYS A 100 11.12 11.67 -2.11
CA CYS A 100 10.41 11.86 -3.38
C CYS A 100 9.61 13.17 -3.35
N LYS A 101 9.15 13.62 -4.52
CA LYS A 101 8.30 14.81 -4.70
C LYS A 101 7.37 14.63 -5.89
#